data_AF-A0A4S4C0K1-F1
#
_entry.id   AF-A0A4S4C0K1-F1
#
_cell.length_a   1.000
_cell.length_b   1.000
_cell.length_c   1.000
_cell.angle_alpha   90.00
_cell.angle_beta   90.00
_cell.angle_gamma   90.00
#
_symmetry.space_group_name_H-M   'P 1'
#
loop_
_entity.id
_entity.type
_entity.pdbx_description
1 polymer ?
#
loop_
_entity_poly.entity_id
_entity_poly.type
_entity_poly.pdbx_seq_one_letter_code
_entity_poly.pdbx_strand_id
1 'polypeptide(L)' 'MEKKFLFKMLRNSFLQYGRDLEIDPLSNDDYIKIIEKIAEEKKKDTEWYEVVEDIVYGYLTNQE' A
#
# COMPACT_ATOMS: atom_id res chain seq x y z
N MET A 1 -7.37 5.22 11.61
CA MET A 1 -5.92 4.93 11.54
C MET A 1 -5.18 6.23 11.33
N GLU A 2 -4.06 6.45 12.01
CA GLU A 2 -3.22 7.63 11.75
C GLU A 2 -2.55 7.50 10.38
N LYS A 3 -2.60 8.55 9.53
CA LYS A 3 -1.98 8.56 8.19
C LYS A 3 -0.51 8.11 8.22
N LYS A 4 0.22 8.45 9.28
CA LYS A 4 1.62 8.02 9.51
C LYS A 4 1.78 6.50 9.60
N PHE A 5 0.81 5.82 10.21
CA PHE A 5 0.85 4.37 10.38
C PHE A 5 0.64 3.64 9.05
N LEU A 6 -0.33 4.09 8.25
CA LEU A 6 -0.57 3.54 6.91
C LEU A 6 0.63 3.74 5.99
N PHE A 7 1.24 4.93 6.03
CA PHE A 7 2.45 5.21 5.27
C PHE A 7 3.61 4.29 5.66
N LYS A 8 3.78 4.02 6.97
CA LYS A 8 4.79 3.08 7.45
C LYS A 8 4.52 1.66 6.97
N MET A 9 3.27 1.21 6.96
CA MET A 9 2.88 -0.11 6.44
C MET A 9 3.18 -0.23 4.94
N LEU A 10 2.80 0.77 4.15
CA LEU A 10 3.11 0.82 2.72
C LEU A 10 4.61 0.73 2.48
N ARG A 11 5.41 1.59 3.13
CA ARG A 11 6.87 1.55 3.00
C ARG A 11 7.43 0.18 3.34
N ASN A 12 6.96 -0.45 4.42
CA ASN A 12 7.42 -1.78 4.80
C ASN A 12 7.01 -2.86 3.79
N SER A 13 5.80 -2.83 3.25
CA SER A 13 5.35 -3.79 2.24
C SER A 13 6.14 -3.66 0.94
N PHE A 14 6.31 -2.44 0.41
CA PHE A 14 7.17 -2.20 -0.76
C PHE A 14 8.61 -2.69 -0.57
N LEU A 15 9.19 -2.47 0.62
CA LEU A 15 10.51 -2.95 0.97
C LEU A 15 10.62 -4.48 0.97
N GLN A 16 9.57 -5.21 1.36
CA GLN A 16 9.56 -6.68 1.31
C GLN A 16 9.71 -7.20 -0.13
N TYR A 17 9.22 -6.45 -1.11
CA TYR A 17 9.36 -6.75 -2.53
C TYR A 17 10.61 -6.12 -3.18
N GLY A 18 11.51 -5.53 -2.37
CA GLY A 18 12.77 -4.96 -2.83
C GLY A 18 12.67 -3.54 -3.41
N ARG A 19 11.53 -2.85 -3.24
CA ARG A 19 11.36 -1.45 -3.65
C ARG A 19 11.45 -0.53 -2.43
N ASP A 20 12.40 0.39 -2.44
CA ASP A 20 12.53 1.40 -1.39
C ASP A 20 11.87 2.71 -1.82
N LEU A 21 10.78 3.11 -1.15
CA LEU A 21 10.05 4.34 -1.44
C LEU A 21 10.81 5.63 -1.07
N GLU A 22 11.92 5.54 -0.33
CA GLU A 22 12.79 6.71 -0.09
C GLU A 22 13.73 6.97 -1.27
N ILE A 23 14.05 5.92 -2.04
CA ILE A 23 14.93 6.00 -3.22
C ILE A 23 14.10 6.15 -4.50
N ASP A 24 13.03 5.38 -4.62
CA ASP A 24 12.09 5.37 -5.74
C ASP A 24 10.66 5.61 -5.21
N PRO A 25 10.29 6.88 -4.93
CA PRO A 25 8.98 7.21 -4.36
C PRO A 25 7.84 6.89 -5.31
N LEU A 26 6.65 6.68 -4.76
CA LEU A 26 5.42 6.66 -5.55
C LEU A 26 5.16 8.05 -6.14
N SER A 27 4.55 8.08 -7.32
CA SER A 27 3.93 9.31 -7.80
C SER A 27 2.77 9.69 -6.87
N ASN A 28 2.38 10.97 -6.86
CA ASN A 28 1.23 11.41 -6.07
C ASN A 28 -0.06 10.68 -6.49
N ASP A 29 -0.23 10.42 -7.79
CA ASP A 29 -1.40 9.73 -8.32
C ASP A 29 -1.43 8.27 -7.88
N ASP A 30 -0.31 7.56 -7.94
CA ASP A 30 -0.23 6.16 -7.48
C ASP A 30 -0.46 6.07 -5.98
N TYR A 31 0.09 7.01 -5.21
CA TYR A 31 -0.16 7.07 -3.78
C TYR A 31 -1.64 7.25 -3.48
N ILE A 32 -2.32 8.19 -4.15
CA ILE A 32 -3.76 8.41 -3.97
C ILE A 32 -4.55 7.15 -4.32
N LYS A 33 -4.28 6.54 -5.49
CA LYS A 33 -4.97 5.32 -5.94
C LYS A 33 -4.80 4.16 -4.96
N ILE A 34 -3.58 3.93 -4.48
CA ILE A 34 -3.31 2.86 -3.50
C ILE A 34 -4.09 3.11 -2.21
N ILE A 35 -4.10 4.35 -1.70
CA ILE A 35 -4.83 4.70 -0.48
C ILE A 35 -6.34 4.54 -0.65
N GLU A 36 -6.88 4.93 -1.80
CA GLU A 36 -8.30 4.75 -2.14
C GLU A 36 -8.66 3.26 -2.18
N LYS A 37 -7.88 2.43 -2.90
CA LYS A 37 -8.09 0.98 -2.92
C LYS A 37 -8.04 0.35 -1.52
N ILE A 38 -7.10 0.76 -0.69
CA ILE A 38 -7.01 0.26 0.69
C ILE A 38 -8.28 0.62 1.47
N ALA A 39 -8.79 1.86 1.30
CA ALA A 39 -10.01 2.28 1.97
C ALA A 39 -11.25 1.53 1.48
N GLU A 40 -11.31 1.20 0.19
CA GLU A 40 -12.40 0.42 -0.43
C GLU A 40 -12.39 -1.05 0.01
N GLU A 41 -11.21 -1.67 0.05
CA GLU A 41 -11.06 -3.10 0.39
C GLU A 41 -11.07 -3.36 1.90
N LYS A 42 -10.78 -2.34 2.72
CA LYS A 42 -10.81 -2.46 4.18
C LYS A 42 -12.24 -2.67 4.69
N LYS A 43 -12.57 -3.93 4.96
CA LYS A 43 -13.80 -4.34 5.66
C LYS A 43 -13.60 -4.34 7.17
N LYS A 44 -14.69 -4.49 7.94
CA LYS A 44 -14.65 -4.46 9.41
C LYS A 44 -13.71 -5.53 9.99
N ASP A 45 -13.69 -6.71 9.40
CA ASP A 45 -13.02 -7.89 9.94
C ASP A 45 -11.67 -8.20 9.26
N THR A 46 -11.25 -7.39 8.28
CA THR A 46 -9.96 -7.59 7.59
C THR A 46 -8.85 -6.86 8.33
N GLU A 47 -7.67 -7.47 8.47
CA GLU A 47 -6.54 -6.77 9.06
C GLU A 47 -5.92 -5.78 8.06
N TRP A 48 -5.48 -4.62 8.56
CA TRP A 48 -4.90 -3.59 7.69
C TRP A 48 -3.64 -4.06 6.97
N TYR A 49 -2.86 -4.93 7.60
CA TYR A 49 -1.65 -5.50 7.01
C TYR A 49 -1.99 -6.35 5.78
N GLU A 50 -3.02 -7.19 5.86
CA GLU A 50 -3.46 -8.05 4.74
C GLU A 50 -3.88 -7.21 3.53
N VAL A 51 -4.73 -6.21 3.75
CA VAL A 51 -5.20 -5.31 2.67
C VAL A 51 -4.04 -4.56 2.02
N VAL A 52 -3.08 -4.09 2.82
CA VAL A 52 -1.91 -3.38 2.30
C VAL A 52 -1.03 -4.31 1.46
N GLU A 53 -0.77 -5.53 1.93
CA GLU A 53 0.05 -6.50 1.19
C GLU A 53 -0.59 -6.89 -0.15
N ASP A 54 -1.89 -7.18 -0.17
CA ASP A 54 -2.61 -7.55 -1.40
C ASP A 54 -2.56 -6.43 -2.44
N ILE A 55 -2.78 -5.18 -2.02
CA ILE A 55 -2.80 -4.03 -2.93
C ILE A 55 -1.39 -3.70 -3.44
N VAL A 56 -0.36 -3.75 -2.57
CA VAL A 56 1.03 -3.52 -2.98
C VAL A 56 1.48 -4.61 -3.95
N TYR A 57 1.13 -5.87 -3.68
CA TYR A 57 1.42 -6.98 -4.57
C TYR A 57 0.75 -6.79 -5.94
N GLY A 58 -0.54 -6.45 -5.98
CA GLY A 58 -1.27 -6.17 -7.22
C GLY A 58 -0.65 -5.02 -8.02
N TYR A 59 -0.29 -3.93 -7.33
CA TYR A 59 0.39 -2.79 -7.94
C TYR A 59 1.72 -3.18 -8.58
N LEU A 60 2.57 -3.94 -7.88
CA LEU A 60 3.90 -4.32 -8.39
C LEU A 60 3.84 -5.33 -9.53
N THR A 61 2.82 -6.18 -9.55
CA THR A 61 2.65 -7.22 -10.58
C THR A 61 1.82 -6.76 -11.78
N ASN A 62 1.34 -5.50 -11.78
CA ASN A 62 0.37 -4.97 -12.75
C ASN A 62 -0.88 -5.86 -12.88
N GLN A 63 -1.30 -6.48 -11.77
CA GLN A 63 -2.56 -7.18 -11.68
C GLN A 63 -3.63 -6.16 -11.27
N GLU A 64 -4.24 -5.52 -12.27
CA GLU A 64 -5.47 -4.71 -12.15
C GLU A 64 -6.61 -5.34 -12.94
#